data_AF-A0A2V7DGM1-F1
#
_entry.id   AF-A0A2V7DGM1-F1
#
_cell.length_a   1.000
_cell.length_b   1.000
_cell.length_c   1.000
_cell.angle_alpha   90.00
_cell.angle_beta   90.00
_cell.angle_gamma   90.00
#
_symmetry.space_group_name_H-M   'P 1'
#
loop_
_entity.id
_entity.type
_entity.pdbx_description
1 polymer ?
#
loop_
_entity_poly.entity_id
_entity_poly.type
_entity_poly.pdbx_seq_one_letter_code
_entity_poly.pdbx_strand_id
1 'polypeptide(L)'
;QTALGAYHQGRQTQFERTSPIIVVAGDELILRRGGADTRERYTPPLYHQLKSIAHLALGIHGAVRPSVGRPVDQALRDRLAALRSKASVVAGRLGELSLTPTQRERQRRFLETSLRFMDGVSAATTVDEAAVREYGRAVVPLLLANATDAARGQLDGLHELVQRWRSQMTPEEWQRLYVIVLGPKTPRAGNVQFEYFAYALGREAVDKRVIYAEGIVDVEGGLRLLATLIADRAAARDLFAEESRLERDFLADGAQAHLLKLFGKTGSD
;
A
#
# COMPACT_ATOMS: atom_id res chain seq x y z
N GLN A 1 37.12 13.89 -11.84
CA GLN A 1 35.88 13.42 -11.19
C GLN A 1 35.41 14.48 -10.20
N THR A 2 34.12 14.80 -10.17
CA THR A 2 33.57 15.71 -9.15
C THR A 2 33.42 14.97 -7.82
N ALA A 3 33.38 15.70 -6.70
CA ALA A 3 33.13 15.10 -5.37
C ALA A 3 31.83 14.25 -5.35
N LEU A 4 30.79 14.74 -6.02
CA LEU A 4 29.52 14.03 -6.17
C LEU A 4 29.66 12.74 -7.01
N GLY A 5 30.50 12.76 -8.05
CA GLY A 5 30.80 11.56 -8.84
C GLY A 5 31.48 10.46 -8.03
N ALA A 6 32.42 10.84 -7.16
CA ALA A 6 33.08 9.90 -6.25
C ALA A 6 32.10 9.26 -5.26
N TYR A 7 31.20 10.05 -4.68
CA TYR A 7 30.14 9.54 -3.80
C TYR A 7 29.20 8.56 -4.53
N HIS A 8 28.73 8.91 -5.73
CA HIS A 8 27.84 8.04 -6.50
C HIS A 8 28.51 6.71 -6.88
N GLN A 9 29.79 6.74 -7.25
CA GLN A 9 30.55 5.53 -7.54
C GLN A 9 30.72 4.65 -6.29
N GLY A 10 31.08 5.25 -5.15
CA GLY A 10 31.21 4.54 -3.87
C GLY A 10 29.91 3.88 -3.42
N ARG A 11 28.78 4.60 -3.52
CA ARG A 11 27.44 4.07 -3.24
C ARG A 11 27.14 2.83 -4.08
N GLN A 12 27.42 2.88 -5.38
CA GLN A 12 27.16 1.77 -6.29
C GLN A 12 27.98 0.52 -5.90
N THR A 13 29.28 0.68 -5.65
CA THR A 13 30.17 -0.41 -5.24
C THR A 13 29.75 -1.03 -3.89
N GLN A 14 29.30 -0.21 -2.94
CA GLN A 14 28.80 -0.71 -1.67
C GLN A 14 27.49 -1.50 -1.86
N PHE A 15 26.59 -0.99 -2.69
CA PHE A 15 25.30 -1.62 -2.93
C PHE A 15 25.41 -2.97 -3.65
N GLU A 16 26.36 -3.13 -4.58
CA GLU A 16 26.64 -4.42 -5.25
C GLU A 16 27.00 -5.55 -4.29
N ARG A 17 27.51 -5.21 -3.10
CA ARG A 17 27.84 -6.19 -2.03
C ARG A 17 26.67 -6.43 -1.08
N THR A 18 25.54 -5.73 -1.25
CA THR A 18 24.37 -5.84 -0.39
C THR A 18 23.50 -7.00 -0.85
N SER A 19 23.46 -8.06 -0.04
CA SER A 19 22.64 -9.26 -0.28
C SER A 19 22.39 -9.99 1.05
N PRO A 20 21.18 -10.54 1.30
CA PRO A 20 20.01 -10.55 0.42
C PRO A 20 19.13 -9.29 0.52
N ILE A 21 18.32 -9.04 -0.52
CA ILE A 21 17.31 -7.97 -0.57
C ILE A 21 15.98 -8.58 -1.04
N ILE A 22 14.88 -8.25 -0.37
CA ILE A 22 13.52 -8.47 -0.87
C ILE A 22 12.89 -7.13 -1.26
N VAL A 23 12.40 -7.04 -2.49
CA VAL A 23 11.56 -5.93 -2.95
C VAL A 23 10.11 -6.41 -2.98
N VAL A 24 9.21 -5.69 -2.33
CA VAL A 24 7.77 -5.91 -2.42
C VAL A 24 7.19 -4.94 -3.44
N ALA A 25 6.73 -5.46 -4.57
CA ALA A 25 6.18 -4.68 -5.68
C ALA A 25 4.74 -5.10 -5.96
N GLY A 26 3.78 -4.49 -5.25
CA GLY A 26 2.37 -4.88 -5.36
C GLY A 26 2.17 -6.33 -4.94
N ASP A 27 1.74 -7.19 -5.86
CA ASP A 27 1.41 -8.61 -5.62
C ASP A 27 2.58 -9.58 -5.86
N GLU A 28 3.79 -9.05 -6.09
CA GLU A 28 5.01 -9.80 -6.35
C GLU A 28 6.10 -9.49 -5.30
N LEU A 29 6.86 -10.52 -4.93
CA LEU A 29 8.14 -10.36 -4.25
C LEU A 29 9.27 -10.62 -5.24
N ILE A 30 10.32 -9.81 -5.15
CA ILE A 30 11.59 -10.02 -5.84
C ILE A 30 12.68 -10.27 -4.79
N LEU A 31 13.23 -11.48 -4.76
CA LEU A 31 14.43 -11.81 -3.98
C LEU A 31 15.66 -11.60 -4.84
N ARG A 32 16.52 -10.66 -4.45
CA ARG A 32 17.87 -10.53 -4.97
C ARG A 32 18.85 -11.19 -4.01
N ARG A 33 19.51 -12.25 -4.47
CA ARG A 33 20.46 -13.04 -3.66
C ARG A 33 21.51 -13.68 -4.55
N GLY A 34 22.78 -13.57 -4.19
CA GLY A 34 23.88 -14.22 -4.93
C GLY A 34 24.03 -13.76 -6.39
N GLY A 35 23.64 -12.52 -6.69
CA GLY A 35 23.68 -11.95 -8.05
C GLY A 35 22.49 -12.34 -8.94
N ALA A 36 21.54 -13.14 -8.45
CA ALA A 36 20.33 -13.53 -9.15
C ALA A 36 19.08 -12.87 -8.55
N ASP A 37 18.08 -12.63 -9.41
CA ASP A 37 16.76 -12.14 -9.04
C ASP A 37 15.73 -13.25 -9.24
N THR A 38 15.02 -13.63 -8.19
CA THR A 38 13.88 -14.56 -8.23
C THR A 38 12.59 -13.77 -8.00
N ARG A 39 11.60 -13.94 -8.87
CA ARG A 39 10.32 -13.23 -8.79
C ARG A 39 9.18 -14.21 -8.61
N GLU A 40 8.37 -14.01 -7.58
CA GLU A 40 7.22 -14.86 -7.29
C GLU A 40 6.02 -14.03 -6.82
N ARG A 41 4.83 -14.41 -7.32
CA ARG A 41 3.56 -13.86 -6.84
C ARG A 41 3.10 -14.61 -5.61
N TYR A 42 2.49 -13.90 -4.68
CA TYR A 42 2.02 -14.46 -3.41
C TYR A 42 0.54 -14.17 -3.13
N THR A 43 -0.10 -13.32 -3.94
CA THR A 43 -1.49 -12.92 -3.71
C THR A 43 -2.45 -13.92 -4.39
N PRO A 44 -3.36 -14.56 -3.64
CA PRO A 44 -4.26 -15.58 -4.20
C PRO A 44 -5.40 -14.96 -5.04
N PRO A 45 -6.01 -15.71 -5.98
CA PRO A 45 -7.13 -15.21 -6.79
C PRO A 45 -8.31 -14.65 -5.98
N LEU A 46 -8.59 -15.23 -4.80
CA LEU A 46 -9.64 -14.77 -3.88
C LEU A 46 -9.48 -13.28 -3.52
N TYR A 47 -8.26 -12.82 -3.30
CA TYR A 47 -7.98 -11.41 -2.99
C TYR A 47 -8.52 -10.49 -4.11
N HIS A 48 -8.22 -10.82 -5.37
CA HIS A 48 -8.64 -10.01 -6.51
C HIS A 48 -10.16 -10.03 -6.69
N GLN A 49 -10.81 -11.17 -6.44
CA GLN A 49 -12.26 -11.29 -6.48
C GLN A 49 -12.92 -10.38 -5.44
N LEU A 50 -12.49 -10.45 -4.19
CA LEU A 50 -13.04 -9.64 -3.09
C LEU A 50 -12.75 -8.14 -3.27
N LYS A 51 -11.54 -7.78 -3.72
CA LYS A 51 -11.14 -6.40 -3.98
C LYS A 51 -11.93 -5.76 -5.12
N SER A 52 -12.14 -6.50 -6.21
CA SER A 52 -12.89 -6.00 -7.37
C SER A 52 -14.34 -5.69 -7.01
N ILE A 53 -14.97 -6.53 -6.17
CA ILE A 53 -16.32 -6.27 -5.67
C ILE A 53 -16.34 -5.05 -4.76
N ALA A 54 -15.34 -4.89 -3.88
CA ALA A 54 -15.24 -3.72 -3.00
C ALA A 54 -15.10 -2.39 -3.77
N HIS A 55 -14.43 -2.40 -4.93
CA HIS A 55 -14.32 -1.21 -5.79
C HIS A 55 -15.67 -0.73 -6.35
N LEU A 56 -16.70 -1.60 -6.43
CA LEU A 56 -18.03 -1.16 -6.82
C LEU A 56 -18.59 -0.09 -5.87
N ALA A 57 -18.36 -0.23 -4.56
CA ALA A 57 -18.82 0.76 -3.58
C ALA A 57 -18.15 2.12 -3.79
N LEU A 58 -16.85 2.13 -4.09
CA LEU A 58 -16.12 3.36 -4.44
C LEU A 58 -16.61 3.96 -5.75
N GLY A 59 -16.90 3.13 -6.77
CA GLY A 59 -17.46 3.59 -8.04
C GLY A 59 -18.83 4.23 -7.87
N ILE A 60 -19.71 3.62 -7.06
CA ILE A 60 -21.03 4.16 -6.71
C ILE A 60 -20.87 5.48 -5.95
N HIS A 61 -20.02 5.53 -4.91
CA HIS A 61 -19.78 6.74 -4.15
C HIS A 61 -19.25 7.88 -5.03
N GLY A 62 -18.27 7.60 -5.89
CA GLY A 62 -17.69 8.58 -6.82
C GLY A 62 -18.68 9.08 -7.87
N ALA A 63 -19.61 8.23 -8.30
CA ALA A 63 -20.68 8.64 -9.22
C ALA A 63 -21.70 9.57 -8.55
N VAL A 64 -22.12 9.24 -7.31
CA VAL A 64 -23.24 9.91 -6.62
C VAL A 64 -22.80 11.16 -5.84
N ARG A 65 -21.64 11.12 -5.18
CA ARG A 65 -21.20 12.19 -4.25
C ARG A 65 -21.21 13.60 -4.88
N PRO A 66 -20.77 13.81 -6.13
CA PRO A 66 -20.81 15.15 -6.77
C PRO A 66 -22.22 15.73 -6.96
N SER A 67 -23.25 14.88 -6.93
CA SER A 67 -24.65 15.25 -7.18
C SER A 67 -25.49 15.36 -5.90
N VAL A 68 -24.91 15.15 -4.71
CA VAL A 68 -25.62 15.28 -3.42
C VAL A 68 -26.24 16.67 -3.29
N GLY A 69 -27.53 16.72 -2.94
CA GLY A 69 -28.31 17.95 -2.83
C GLY A 69 -28.67 18.60 -4.18
N ARG A 70 -28.33 17.96 -5.30
CA ARG A 70 -28.65 18.43 -6.66
C ARG A 70 -29.70 17.53 -7.33
N PRO A 71 -30.40 18.04 -8.37
CA PRO A 71 -31.26 17.21 -9.19
C PRO A 71 -30.51 16.03 -9.81
N VAL A 72 -31.20 14.90 -9.93
CA VAL A 72 -30.70 13.72 -10.64
C VAL A 72 -30.79 14.00 -12.14
N ASP A 73 -29.65 14.31 -12.76
CA ASP A 73 -29.56 14.55 -14.20
C ASP A 73 -29.37 13.25 -15.01
N GLN A 74 -29.47 13.35 -16.34
CA GLN A 74 -29.31 12.19 -17.22
C GLN A 74 -27.90 11.60 -17.12
N ALA A 75 -26.87 12.44 -16.97
CA ALA A 75 -25.48 11.97 -16.85
C ALA A 75 -25.25 11.11 -15.60
N LEU A 76 -25.91 11.41 -14.48
CA LEU A 76 -25.90 10.54 -13.30
C LEU A 76 -26.65 9.24 -13.57
N ARG A 77 -27.85 9.30 -14.18
CA ARG A 77 -28.63 8.09 -14.52
C ARG A 77 -27.84 7.15 -15.43
N ASP A 78 -27.13 7.67 -16.42
CA ASP A 78 -26.31 6.86 -17.33
C ASP A 78 -25.13 6.19 -16.61
N ARG A 79 -24.44 6.95 -15.72
CA ARG A 79 -23.35 6.41 -14.88
C ARG A 79 -23.86 5.30 -13.95
N LEU A 80 -25.01 5.50 -13.32
CA LEU A 80 -25.63 4.50 -12.45
C LEU A 80 -26.11 3.28 -13.23
N ALA A 81 -26.69 3.46 -14.42
CA ALA A 81 -27.09 2.35 -15.29
C ALA A 81 -25.90 1.48 -15.71
N ALA A 82 -24.76 2.10 -16.03
CA ALA A 82 -23.54 1.37 -16.36
C ALA A 82 -22.99 0.56 -15.17
N LEU A 83 -22.97 1.15 -13.98
CA LEU A 83 -22.55 0.45 -12.75
C LEU A 83 -23.52 -0.68 -12.39
N ARG A 84 -24.82 -0.43 -12.52
CA ARG A 84 -25.90 -1.39 -12.27
C ARG A 84 -25.78 -2.60 -13.20
N SER A 85 -25.56 -2.38 -14.49
CA SER A 85 -25.36 -3.46 -15.47
C SER A 85 -24.20 -4.38 -15.06
N LYS A 86 -23.04 -3.79 -14.72
CA LYS A 86 -21.88 -4.55 -14.23
C LYS A 86 -22.19 -5.33 -12.94
N ALA A 87 -22.87 -4.70 -11.98
CA ALA A 87 -23.26 -5.34 -10.74
C ALA A 87 -24.23 -6.52 -10.95
N SER A 88 -25.19 -6.38 -11.87
CA SER A 88 -26.13 -7.45 -12.21
C SER A 88 -25.44 -8.64 -12.88
N VAL A 89 -24.47 -8.40 -13.77
CA VAL A 89 -23.67 -9.47 -14.38
C VAL A 89 -22.90 -10.25 -13.31
N VAL A 90 -22.25 -9.55 -12.38
CA VAL A 90 -21.53 -10.20 -11.27
C VAL A 90 -22.49 -10.98 -10.37
N ALA A 91 -23.66 -10.43 -10.07
CA ALA A 91 -24.67 -11.10 -9.25
C ALA A 91 -25.13 -12.43 -9.88
N GLY A 92 -25.39 -12.45 -11.19
CA GLY A 92 -25.78 -13.66 -11.92
C GLY A 92 -24.69 -14.72 -12.00
N ARG A 93 -23.42 -14.32 -11.85
CA ARG A 93 -22.25 -15.20 -11.96
C ARG A 93 -21.59 -15.51 -10.62
N LEU A 94 -22.19 -15.12 -9.49
CA LEU A 94 -21.63 -15.43 -8.17
C LEU A 94 -21.38 -16.93 -8.01
N GLY A 95 -22.27 -17.77 -8.55
CA GLY A 95 -22.16 -19.23 -8.63
C GLY A 95 -20.79 -19.74 -9.08
N GLU A 96 -20.20 -19.09 -10.07
CA GLU A 96 -18.95 -19.48 -10.73
C GLU A 96 -17.70 -19.14 -9.91
N LEU A 97 -17.81 -18.27 -8.90
CA LEU A 97 -16.69 -17.87 -8.07
C LEU A 97 -16.38 -18.94 -7.01
N SER A 98 -15.08 -19.18 -6.80
CA SER A 98 -14.53 -20.05 -5.75
C SER A 98 -14.65 -19.40 -4.36
N LEU A 99 -15.88 -19.14 -3.93
CA LEU A 99 -16.20 -18.53 -2.63
C LEU A 99 -16.82 -19.57 -1.69
N THR A 100 -16.48 -19.48 -0.41
CA THR A 100 -17.20 -20.23 0.64
C THR A 100 -18.66 -19.79 0.70
N PRO A 101 -19.57 -20.59 1.28
CA PRO A 101 -20.98 -20.19 1.44
C PRO A 101 -21.15 -18.84 2.13
N THR A 102 -20.40 -18.59 3.21
CA THR A 102 -20.41 -17.32 3.95
C THR A 102 -19.93 -16.15 3.08
N GLN A 103 -18.85 -16.33 2.32
CA GLN A 103 -18.33 -15.29 1.42
C GLN A 103 -19.30 -14.96 0.30
N ARG A 104 -19.92 -15.99 -0.28
CA ARG A 104 -20.90 -15.86 -1.37
C ARG A 104 -22.15 -15.12 -0.92
N GLU A 105 -22.69 -15.49 0.24
CA GLU A 105 -23.84 -14.82 0.84
C GLU A 105 -23.52 -13.34 1.14
N ARG A 106 -22.31 -13.06 1.63
CA ARG A 106 -21.83 -11.69 1.84
C ARG A 106 -21.78 -10.89 0.54
N GLN A 107 -21.30 -11.47 -0.58
CA GLN A 107 -21.30 -10.78 -1.87
C GLN A 107 -22.71 -10.55 -2.40
N ARG A 108 -23.62 -11.51 -2.23
CA ARG A 108 -25.03 -11.37 -2.60
C ARG A 108 -25.67 -10.18 -1.89
N ARG A 109 -25.54 -10.11 -0.56
CA ARG A 109 -26.04 -8.98 0.25
C ARG A 109 -25.46 -7.64 -0.18
N PHE A 110 -24.16 -7.59 -0.46
CA PHE A 110 -23.50 -6.36 -0.92
C PHE A 110 -24.04 -5.89 -2.28
N LEU A 111 -24.18 -6.81 -3.24
CA LEU A 111 -24.67 -6.50 -4.58
C LEU A 111 -26.14 -6.07 -4.55
N GLU A 112 -27.01 -6.77 -3.81
CA GLU A 112 -28.42 -6.40 -3.66
C GLU A 112 -28.60 -5.02 -3.01
N THR A 113 -27.82 -4.74 -1.96
CA THR A 113 -27.83 -3.43 -1.29
C THR A 113 -27.39 -2.33 -2.26
N SER A 114 -26.36 -2.59 -3.06
CA SER A 114 -25.83 -1.65 -4.04
C SER A 114 -26.79 -1.42 -5.21
N LEU A 115 -27.41 -2.47 -5.74
CA LEU A 115 -28.43 -2.38 -6.80
C LEU A 115 -29.63 -1.57 -6.32
N ARG A 116 -30.16 -1.86 -5.13
CA ARG A 116 -31.29 -1.12 -4.55
C ARG A 116 -30.97 0.37 -4.37
N PHE A 117 -29.77 0.68 -3.89
CA PHE A 117 -29.33 2.07 -3.74
C PHE A 117 -29.24 2.79 -5.09
N MET A 118 -28.61 2.18 -6.10
CA MET A 118 -28.51 2.77 -7.44
C MET A 118 -29.90 2.98 -8.08
N ASP A 119 -30.80 2.02 -7.93
CA ASP A 119 -32.18 2.11 -8.44
C ASP A 119 -32.95 3.24 -7.74
N GLY A 120 -32.80 3.36 -6.40
CA GLY A 120 -33.41 4.43 -5.62
C GLY A 120 -32.91 5.83 -5.99
N VAL A 121 -31.59 6.02 -6.13
CA VAL A 121 -31.02 7.30 -6.60
C VAL A 121 -31.47 7.62 -8.02
N SER A 122 -31.53 6.62 -8.90
CA SER A 122 -31.94 6.81 -10.30
C SER A 122 -33.42 7.18 -10.45
N ALA A 123 -34.28 6.82 -9.49
CA ALA A 123 -35.70 7.16 -9.50
C ALA A 123 -36.00 8.49 -8.77
N ALA A 124 -35.08 8.99 -7.94
CA ALA A 124 -35.27 10.21 -7.18
C ALA A 124 -35.22 11.47 -8.06
N THR A 125 -35.83 12.55 -7.57
CA THR A 125 -35.69 13.89 -8.18
C THR A 125 -34.36 14.53 -7.81
N THR A 126 -33.90 14.32 -6.57
CA THR A 126 -32.66 14.87 -6.01
C THR A 126 -31.89 13.79 -5.27
N VAL A 127 -30.55 13.88 -5.22
CA VAL A 127 -29.74 12.96 -4.43
C VAL A 127 -29.78 13.34 -2.96
N ASP A 128 -30.36 12.48 -2.13
CA ASP A 128 -30.43 12.65 -0.69
C ASP A 128 -29.13 12.21 0.01
N GLU A 129 -28.58 13.08 0.85
CA GLU A 129 -27.39 12.78 1.64
C GLU A 129 -27.64 11.71 2.71
N ALA A 130 -28.86 11.64 3.27
CA ALA A 130 -29.19 10.61 4.25
C ALA A 130 -29.18 9.22 3.62
N ALA A 131 -29.76 9.05 2.42
CA ALA A 131 -29.68 7.83 1.64
C ALA A 131 -28.22 7.40 1.32
N VAL A 132 -27.34 8.34 0.97
CA VAL A 132 -25.90 8.04 0.73
C VAL A 132 -25.23 7.52 2.01
N ARG A 133 -25.51 8.16 3.16
CA ARG A 133 -24.95 7.73 4.46
C ARG A 133 -25.50 6.36 4.89
N GLU A 134 -26.78 6.10 4.69
CA GLU A 134 -27.41 4.82 5.00
C GLU A 134 -26.83 3.69 4.17
N TYR A 135 -26.66 3.90 2.85
CA TYR A 135 -25.97 2.96 1.97
C TYR A 135 -24.56 2.64 2.50
N GLY A 136 -23.79 3.67 2.85
CA GLY A 136 -22.46 3.50 3.45
C GLY A 136 -22.49 2.62 4.70
N ARG A 137 -23.37 2.91 5.67
CA ARG A 137 -23.52 2.11 6.89
C ARG A 137 -23.88 0.65 6.60
N ALA A 138 -24.72 0.41 5.58
CA ALA A 138 -25.14 -0.94 5.22
C ALA A 138 -24.01 -1.76 4.57
N VAL A 139 -23.17 -1.16 3.73
CA VAL A 139 -22.12 -1.89 3.01
C VAL A 139 -20.79 -1.99 3.75
N VAL A 140 -20.45 -1.03 4.62
CA VAL A 140 -19.14 -0.98 5.30
C VAL A 140 -18.81 -2.29 6.04
N PRO A 141 -19.69 -2.89 6.86
CA PRO A 141 -19.38 -4.15 7.53
C PRO A 141 -19.08 -5.30 6.56
N LEU A 142 -19.76 -5.33 5.40
CA LEU A 142 -19.54 -6.35 4.36
C LEU A 142 -18.18 -6.15 3.68
N LEU A 143 -17.82 -4.90 3.41
CA LEU A 143 -16.53 -4.52 2.81
C LEU A 143 -15.36 -4.80 3.76
N LEU A 144 -15.52 -4.52 5.06
CA LEU A 144 -14.49 -4.81 6.05
C LEU A 144 -14.29 -6.33 6.21
N ALA A 145 -15.35 -7.12 6.18
CA ALA A 145 -15.22 -8.58 6.17
C ALA A 145 -14.53 -9.10 4.89
N ASN A 146 -14.77 -8.48 3.72
CA ASN A 146 -13.99 -8.76 2.50
C ASN A 146 -12.51 -8.40 2.68
N ALA A 147 -12.22 -7.24 3.29
CA ALA A 147 -10.86 -6.80 3.55
C ALA A 147 -10.13 -7.75 4.51
N THR A 148 -10.79 -8.26 5.55
CA THR A 148 -10.23 -9.26 6.47
C THR A 148 -9.86 -10.56 5.75
N ASP A 149 -10.76 -11.11 4.93
CA ASP A 149 -10.48 -12.34 4.18
C ASP A 149 -9.36 -12.13 3.15
N ALA A 150 -9.34 -10.98 2.48
CA ALA A 150 -8.30 -10.61 1.53
C ALA A 150 -6.93 -10.43 2.21
N ALA A 151 -6.89 -9.75 3.36
CA ALA A 151 -5.67 -9.57 4.14
C ALA A 151 -5.12 -10.91 4.63
N ARG A 152 -5.99 -11.81 5.11
CA ARG A 152 -5.57 -13.17 5.51
C ARG A 152 -4.94 -13.90 4.33
N GLY A 153 -5.63 -13.99 3.20
CA GLY A 153 -5.10 -14.69 2.03
C GLY A 153 -3.77 -14.11 1.52
N GLN A 154 -3.61 -12.79 1.60
CA GLN A 154 -2.35 -12.13 1.22
C GLN A 154 -1.23 -12.41 2.23
N LEU A 155 -1.52 -12.40 3.53
CA LEU A 155 -0.56 -12.71 4.60
C LEU A 155 -0.13 -14.17 4.57
N ASP A 156 -1.06 -15.11 4.36
CA ASP A 156 -0.76 -16.53 4.27
C ASP A 156 0.18 -16.81 3.08
N GLY A 157 -0.12 -16.23 1.91
CA GLY A 157 0.73 -16.35 0.72
C GLY A 157 2.10 -15.70 0.89
N LEU A 158 2.18 -14.51 1.51
CA LEU A 158 3.45 -13.89 1.89
C LEU A 158 4.25 -14.79 2.82
N HIS A 159 3.60 -15.34 3.84
CA HIS A 159 4.25 -16.15 4.85
C HIS A 159 4.83 -17.42 4.22
N GLU A 160 4.04 -18.14 3.43
CA GLU A 160 4.48 -19.34 2.75
C GLU A 160 5.71 -19.06 1.87
N LEU A 161 5.63 -18.04 1.00
CA LEU A 161 6.73 -17.67 0.10
C LEU A 161 8.00 -17.27 0.87
N VAL A 162 7.87 -16.41 1.88
CA VAL A 162 9.02 -15.93 2.65
C VAL A 162 9.64 -17.04 3.50
N GLN A 163 8.85 -17.97 4.06
CA GLN A 163 9.42 -19.13 4.76
C GLN A 163 10.16 -20.06 3.80
N ARG A 164 9.67 -20.28 2.58
CA ARG A 164 10.38 -21.06 1.55
C ARG A 164 11.72 -20.44 1.17
N TRP A 165 11.78 -19.12 1.04
CA TRP A 165 13.04 -18.43 0.76
C TRP A 165 13.96 -18.42 1.98
N ARG A 166 13.41 -18.20 3.18
CA ARG A 166 14.18 -18.22 4.43
C ARG A 166 14.82 -19.58 4.69
N SER A 167 14.16 -20.70 4.41
CA SER A 167 14.74 -22.04 4.59
C SER A 167 15.96 -22.30 3.71
N GLN A 168 16.14 -21.49 2.66
CA GLN A 168 17.30 -21.55 1.77
C GLN A 168 18.41 -20.57 2.20
N MET A 169 18.16 -19.69 3.17
CA MET A 169 19.11 -18.69 3.67
C MET A 169 19.83 -19.18 4.92
N THR A 170 21.09 -18.77 5.09
CA THR A 170 21.77 -18.94 6.38
C THR A 170 21.18 -17.96 7.42
N PRO A 171 21.36 -18.23 8.72
CA PRO A 171 20.97 -17.28 9.78
C PRO A 171 21.57 -15.88 9.57
N GLU A 172 22.82 -15.80 9.13
CA GLU A 172 23.53 -14.54 8.89
C GLU A 172 22.98 -13.79 7.67
N GLU A 173 22.52 -14.51 6.64
CA GLU A 173 21.81 -13.90 5.50
C GLU A 173 20.47 -13.32 5.95
N TRP A 174 19.70 -14.05 6.76
CA TRP A 174 18.42 -13.56 7.29
C TRP A 174 18.59 -12.35 8.21
N GLN A 175 19.61 -12.37 9.08
CA GLN A 175 19.89 -11.25 9.99
C GLN A 175 20.24 -9.95 9.25
N ARG A 176 20.90 -10.04 8.10
CA ARG A 176 21.28 -8.87 7.28
C ARG A 176 20.33 -8.56 6.12
N LEU A 177 19.22 -9.29 6.01
CA LEU A 177 18.23 -9.09 4.95
C LEU A 177 17.67 -7.68 5.00
N TYR A 178 17.69 -7.01 3.84
CA TYR A 178 16.92 -5.79 3.60
C TYR A 178 15.58 -6.12 2.93
N VAL A 179 14.54 -5.40 3.32
CA VAL A 179 13.22 -5.44 2.72
C VAL A 179 12.83 -4.01 2.36
N ILE A 180 12.43 -3.81 1.10
CA ILE A 180 11.88 -2.54 0.66
C ILE A 180 10.46 -2.75 0.10
N VAL A 181 9.51 -2.04 0.68
CA VAL A 181 8.09 -2.11 0.33
C VAL A 181 7.74 -0.89 -0.52
N LEU A 182 7.41 -1.12 -1.79
CA LEU A 182 6.98 -0.07 -2.70
C LEU A 182 5.51 0.23 -2.50
N GLY A 183 5.13 1.50 -2.42
CA GLY A 183 3.72 1.84 -2.29
C GLY A 183 3.40 3.33 -2.25
N PRO A 184 2.13 3.68 -2.50
CA PRO A 184 1.68 5.06 -2.42
C PRO A 184 1.66 5.56 -0.97
N LYS A 185 1.61 6.88 -0.79
CA LYS A 185 1.51 7.53 0.54
C LYS A 185 0.31 7.09 1.36
N THR A 186 -0.86 7.07 0.74
CA THR A 186 -2.15 6.98 1.45
C THR A 186 -2.30 5.71 2.30
N PRO A 187 -1.93 4.49 1.84
CA PRO A 187 -2.01 3.27 2.63
C PRO A 187 -0.72 2.92 3.39
N ARG A 188 0.18 3.89 3.69
CA ARG A 188 1.43 3.62 4.43
C ARG A 188 1.16 3.06 5.83
N ALA A 189 0.27 3.71 6.57
CA ALA A 189 -0.07 3.28 7.93
C ALA A 189 -0.81 1.93 7.89
N GLY A 190 -0.28 0.92 8.59
CA GLY A 190 -0.86 -0.42 8.61
C GLY A 190 -0.78 -1.16 7.26
N ASN A 191 0.18 -0.81 6.40
CA ASN A 191 0.38 -1.53 5.14
C ASN A 191 0.64 -3.03 5.41
N VAL A 192 -0.15 -3.91 4.81
CA VAL A 192 -0.16 -5.35 5.08
C VAL A 192 1.23 -5.98 4.91
N GLN A 193 1.91 -5.65 3.81
CA GLN A 193 3.23 -6.22 3.52
C GLN A 193 4.31 -5.68 4.44
N PHE A 194 4.29 -4.38 4.72
CA PHE A 194 5.21 -3.75 5.65
C PHE A 194 5.08 -4.30 7.07
N GLU A 195 3.84 -4.42 7.57
CA GLU A 195 3.58 -5.00 8.89
C GLU A 195 4.05 -6.45 8.93
N TYR A 196 3.79 -7.26 7.90
CA TYR A 196 4.29 -8.63 7.82
C TYR A 196 5.81 -8.70 8.04
N PHE A 197 6.59 -7.89 7.31
CA PHE A 197 8.05 -7.90 7.45
C PHE A 197 8.53 -7.27 8.77
N ALA A 198 7.81 -6.30 9.33
CA ALA A 198 8.09 -5.78 10.66
C ALA A 198 7.93 -6.86 11.75
N TYR A 199 6.96 -7.76 11.62
CA TYR A 199 6.84 -8.93 12.51
C TYR A 199 7.90 -10.00 12.20
N ALA A 200 8.18 -10.26 10.92
CA ALA A 200 9.09 -11.34 10.52
C ALA A 200 10.57 -11.05 10.83
N LEU A 201 11.00 -9.78 10.73
CA LEU A 201 12.40 -9.37 10.92
C LEU A 201 12.66 -8.69 12.27
N GLY A 202 11.60 -8.44 13.06
CA GLY A 202 11.65 -7.72 14.33
C GLY A 202 11.35 -6.22 14.17
N ARG A 203 10.72 -5.62 15.19
CA ARG A 203 10.34 -4.19 15.16
C ARG A 203 11.54 -3.27 15.16
N GLU A 204 12.68 -3.72 15.67
CA GLU A 204 13.97 -3.04 15.60
C GLU A 204 14.55 -2.96 14.18
N ALA A 205 14.03 -3.76 13.25
CA ALA A 205 14.39 -3.72 11.83
C ALA A 205 13.63 -2.61 11.08
N VAL A 206 12.55 -2.08 11.64
CA VAL A 206 11.76 -1.01 11.01
C VAL A 206 12.63 0.22 10.82
N ASP A 207 12.50 0.83 9.65
CA ASP A 207 13.28 1.96 9.13
C ASP A 207 14.77 1.66 8.93
N LYS A 208 15.34 0.62 9.54
CA LYS A 208 16.75 0.20 9.36
C LYS A 208 16.92 -0.76 8.20
N ARG A 209 16.13 -1.83 8.20
CA ARG A 209 16.18 -2.94 7.23
C ARG A 209 14.84 -3.19 6.56
N VAL A 210 13.73 -2.81 7.18
CA VAL A 210 12.38 -2.84 6.59
C VAL A 210 11.98 -1.41 6.27
N ILE A 211 11.97 -1.06 4.99
CA ILE A 211 11.82 0.32 4.50
C ILE A 211 10.54 0.43 3.67
N TYR A 212 9.70 1.43 3.96
CA TYR A 212 8.57 1.78 3.11
C TYR A 212 8.97 2.88 2.13
N ALA A 213 9.05 2.53 0.85
CA ALA A 213 9.41 3.45 -0.23
C ALA A 213 8.17 4.21 -0.71
N GLU A 214 7.78 5.23 0.06
CA GLU A 214 6.60 6.06 -0.23
C GLU A 214 6.72 6.76 -1.60
N GLY A 215 5.71 6.57 -2.46
CA GLY A 215 5.63 7.22 -3.76
C GLY A 215 6.53 6.61 -4.84
N ILE A 216 7.30 5.57 -4.50
CA ILE A 216 8.10 4.80 -5.46
C ILE A 216 7.31 3.58 -5.90
N VAL A 217 7.20 3.38 -7.22
CA VAL A 217 6.40 2.30 -7.82
C VAL A 217 7.20 1.34 -8.68
N ASP A 218 8.44 1.69 -9.03
CA ASP A 218 9.35 0.84 -9.80
C ASP A 218 10.45 0.23 -8.93
N VAL A 219 10.83 -1.01 -9.27
CA VAL A 219 11.86 -1.78 -8.54
C VAL A 219 13.20 -1.06 -8.53
N GLU A 220 13.61 -0.45 -9.65
CA GLU A 220 14.88 0.26 -9.70
C GLU A 220 14.91 1.48 -8.79
N GLY A 221 13.82 2.25 -8.74
CA GLY A 221 13.64 3.37 -7.82
C GLY A 221 13.77 2.94 -6.37
N GLY A 222 13.18 1.80 -6.02
CA GLY A 222 13.33 1.21 -4.70
C GLY A 222 14.79 0.86 -4.39
N LEU A 223 15.45 0.14 -5.29
CA LEU A 223 16.86 -0.23 -5.12
C LEU A 223 17.78 1.00 -5.04
N ARG A 224 17.51 2.06 -5.81
CA ARG A 224 18.24 3.34 -5.74
C ARG A 224 18.03 4.04 -4.39
N LEU A 225 16.82 4.03 -3.84
CA LEU A 225 16.55 4.54 -2.51
C LEU A 225 17.32 3.74 -1.45
N LEU A 226 17.26 2.41 -1.50
CA LEU A 226 17.97 1.55 -0.57
C LEU A 226 19.50 1.77 -0.62
N ALA A 227 20.07 1.85 -1.83
CA ALA A 227 21.48 2.15 -2.02
C ALA A 227 21.88 3.49 -1.38
N THR A 228 21.01 4.50 -1.51
CA THR A 228 21.21 5.83 -0.91
C THR A 228 21.20 5.75 0.61
N LEU A 229 20.18 5.10 1.19
CA LEU A 229 20.10 4.92 2.66
C LEU A 229 21.32 4.21 3.23
N ILE A 230 21.81 3.16 2.56
CA ILE A 230 22.98 2.41 3.00
C ILE A 230 24.25 3.27 2.99
N ALA A 231 24.49 4.01 1.90
CA ALA A 231 25.66 4.86 1.77
C ALA A 231 25.59 6.07 2.72
N ASP A 232 24.43 6.69 2.84
CA ASP A 232 24.23 7.85 3.71
C ASP A 232 24.38 7.47 5.18
N ARG A 233 23.87 6.32 5.62
CA ARG A 233 24.09 5.82 6.99
C ARG A 233 25.55 5.56 7.29
N ALA A 234 26.31 5.04 6.34
CA ALA A 234 27.75 4.85 6.48
C ALA A 234 28.46 6.21 6.64
N ALA A 235 28.22 7.15 5.71
CA ALA A 235 28.78 8.49 5.79
C ALA A 235 28.34 9.24 7.06
N ALA A 236 27.10 9.08 7.49
CA ALA A 236 26.55 9.69 8.69
C ALA A 236 27.28 9.22 9.96
N ARG A 237 27.54 7.91 10.07
CA ARG A 237 28.36 7.36 11.15
C ARG A 237 29.79 7.88 11.12
N ASP A 238 30.43 7.86 9.97
CA ASP A 238 31.86 8.18 9.85
C ASP A 238 32.15 9.67 10.04
N LEU A 239 31.25 10.55 9.57
CA LEU A 239 31.46 12.00 9.58
C LEU A 239 30.81 12.71 10.77
N PHE A 240 29.73 12.14 11.33
CA PHE A 240 28.93 12.80 12.37
C PHE A 240 28.73 11.97 13.64
N ALA A 241 29.22 10.73 13.69
CA ALA A 241 28.98 9.79 14.80
C ALA A 241 27.48 9.56 15.12
N GLU A 242 26.60 9.78 14.14
CA GLU A 242 25.14 9.66 14.25
C GLU A 242 24.59 9.03 12.97
N GLU A 243 24.18 7.75 13.01
CA GLU A 243 23.78 6.98 11.80
C GLU A 243 22.60 7.61 11.03
N SER A 244 21.66 8.24 11.75
CA SER A 244 20.49 8.89 11.16
C SER A 244 20.74 10.30 10.66
N ARG A 245 21.96 10.85 10.79
CA ARG A 245 22.21 12.30 10.58
C ARG A 245 21.81 12.78 9.19
N LEU A 246 21.97 11.94 8.17
CA LEU A 246 21.67 12.25 6.77
C LEU A 246 20.26 11.82 6.35
N GLU A 247 19.45 11.28 7.25
CA GLU A 247 18.02 10.98 7.01
C GLU A 247 17.10 12.17 7.32
N ARG A 248 17.67 13.25 7.87
CA ARG A 248 17.04 14.57 7.98
C ARG A 248 17.74 15.55 7.05
N ASP A 249 17.06 16.64 6.71
CA ASP A 249 17.66 17.71 5.91
C ASP A 249 18.98 18.17 6.54
N PHE A 250 20.04 18.24 5.73
CA PHE A 250 21.37 18.64 6.20
C PHE A 250 21.32 20.03 6.87
N LEU A 251 20.49 20.93 6.33
CA LEU A 251 20.29 22.29 6.78
C LEU A 251 19.30 22.41 7.94
N ALA A 252 18.66 21.32 8.38
CA ALA A 252 17.54 21.35 9.34
C ALA A 252 17.82 22.19 10.59
N ASP A 253 18.98 22.01 11.21
CA ASP A 253 19.33 22.70 12.46
C ASP A 253 19.51 24.22 12.24
N GLY A 254 20.20 24.59 11.16
CA GLY A 254 20.36 26.00 10.77
C GLY A 254 19.04 26.65 10.36
N ALA A 255 18.21 25.91 9.62
CA ALA A 255 16.88 26.34 9.21
C ALA A 255 15.98 26.57 10.43
N GLN A 256 15.93 25.64 11.38
CA GLN A 256 15.16 25.77 12.61
C GLN A 256 15.58 27.02 13.40
N ALA A 257 16.89 27.21 13.61
CA ALA A 257 17.40 28.39 14.31
C ALA A 257 17.01 29.71 13.62
N HIS A 258 17.05 29.74 12.28
CA HIS A 258 16.65 30.92 11.52
C HIS A 258 15.13 31.16 11.55
N LEU A 259 14.32 30.12 11.40
CA LEU A 259 12.85 30.20 11.42
C LEU A 259 12.34 30.70 12.78
N LEU A 260 12.96 30.28 13.90
CA LEU A 260 12.60 30.79 15.23
C LEU A 260 12.78 32.31 15.32
N LYS A 261 13.86 32.85 14.75
CA LYS A 261 14.09 34.31 14.70
C LYS A 261 13.09 34.99 13.77
N LEU A 262 12.90 34.45 12.57
CA LEU A 262 12.04 35.02 11.54
C LEU A 262 10.59 35.16 12.00
N PHE A 263 10.10 34.21 12.79
CA PHE A 263 8.73 34.20 13.31
C PHE A 263 8.60 34.64 14.77
N GLY A 264 9.64 35.26 15.36
CA GLY A 264 9.59 35.80 16.72
C GLY A 264 9.31 34.74 17.80
N LYS A 265 9.76 33.50 17.59
CA LYS A 265 9.57 32.35 18.49
C LYS A 265 10.84 31.99 19.28
N THR A 266 11.87 32.83 19.21
CA THR A 266 12.94 32.79 20.21
C THR A 266 12.31 33.20 21.54
N GLY A 267 12.28 32.32 22.54
CA GLY A 267 11.58 32.53 23.80
C GLY A 267 11.78 33.94 24.35
N SER A 268 10.67 34.58 24.72
CA SER A 268 10.68 35.77 25.56
C SER A 268 11.18 35.36 26.95
N ASP A 269 12.31 35.93 27.35
CA ASP A 269 12.59 36.20 28.76
C ASP A 269 11.48 37.09 29.35
#